data_AF-A0A6J6PJ31-F1
#
_entry.id   AF-A0A6J6PJ31-F1
#
_cell.length_a   1.000
_cell.length_b   1.000
_cell.length_c   1.000
_cell.angle_alpha   90.00
_cell.angle_beta   90.00
_cell.angle_gamma   90.00
#
_symmetry.space_group_name_H-M   'P 1'
#
loop_
_entity.id
_entity.type
_entity.pdbx_description
1 polymer ?
#
loop_
_entity_poly.entity_id
_entity_poly.type
_entity_poly.pdbx_seq_one_letter_code
_entity_poly.pdbx_strand_id
1 'polypeptide(L)'
;MESERFGTPGAPLNRSHPFLYGFLATLGVATAYLVIKAVQSASQVLVLILISLFLAVGLNPAVEALRKRGLKRSGAVLTITLIFVLIVGGFTAAVAPPIYKQTTQLVQNAPEYLDRIATNPTIANLDKNYHFIDKAKEKLSTQVQDGKLVVSAFGGVIGVGKTIFSGLFSAITVFILTLYFLAALPKFTKTAYSLVPASRRERVSKISDEILVRIGGYVGGQLVVAGIAGLATFVAALALGLPYALSLAMVVALCDLIPLIGATLGAVVATLVGFVYDTKSGIIILIFYIIYQQLENYVIYPKIMKRSVSVPAIVTIIAALIGGSLLGLLGGLLAIPTAAAILLIIDQVAIPRAAQN
;
A
#
# COMPACT_ATOMS: atom_id res chain seq x y z
N MET A 1 -52.70 -36.15 6.70
CA MET A 1 -52.83 -36.09 5.23
C MET A 1 -51.60 -35.54 4.51
N GLU A 2 -50.48 -35.18 5.18
CA GLU A 2 -49.24 -34.74 4.48
C GLU A 2 -48.29 -35.88 4.07
N SER A 3 -48.40 -37.07 4.67
CA SER A 3 -47.49 -38.20 4.40
C SER A 3 -47.78 -38.97 3.10
N GLU A 4 -48.96 -38.81 2.50
CA GLU A 4 -49.31 -39.47 1.23
C GLU A 4 -48.77 -38.72 0.00
N ARG A 5 -48.44 -37.44 0.14
CA ARG A 5 -48.01 -36.59 -0.99
C ARG A 5 -46.59 -36.91 -1.48
N PHE A 6 -45.77 -37.56 -0.65
CA PHE A 6 -44.34 -37.82 -0.92
C PHE A 6 -43.91 -39.28 -0.67
N GLY A 7 -44.85 -40.20 -0.42
CA GLY A 7 -44.56 -41.62 -0.18
C GLY A 7 -44.01 -41.93 1.23
N THR A 8 -43.87 -43.22 1.55
CA THR A 8 -43.28 -43.68 2.82
C THR A 8 -41.77 -43.41 2.82
N PRO A 9 -41.20 -42.73 3.83
CA PRO A 9 -39.75 -42.52 3.92
C PRO A 9 -39.00 -43.86 3.89
N GLY A 10 -38.01 -43.97 3.01
CA GLY A 10 -37.14 -45.15 2.94
C GLY A 10 -36.30 -45.33 4.21
N ALA A 11 -35.70 -46.51 4.37
CA ALA A 11 -34.83 -46.80 5.51
C ALA A 11 -33.67 -45.78 5.63
N PRO A 12 -33.30 -45.34 6.85
CA PRO A 12 -32.23 -44.38 7.04
C PRO A 12 -30.90 -44.93 6.51
N LEU A 13 -30.12 -44.08 5.85
CA LEU A 13 -28.80 -44.41 5.34
C LEU A 13 -27.90 -44.95 6.47
N ASN A 14 -27.32 -46.14 6.26
CA ASN A 14 -26.46 -46.76 7.24
C ASN A 14 -25.10 -46.03 7.33
N ARG A 15 -24.95 -45.21 8.36
CA ARG A 15 -23.77 -44.34 8.58
C ARG A 15 -22.46 -45.10 8.86
N SER A 16 -22.52 -46.40 9.17
CA SER A 16 -21.34 -47.25 9.40
C SER A 16 -20.89 -48.02 8.15
N HIS A 17 -21.54 -47.84 7.00
CA HIS A 17 -21.08 -48.48 5.76
C HIS A 17 -19.76 -47.84 5.27
N PRO A 18 -18.67 -48.61 5.04
CA PRO A 18 -17.36 -48.05 4.69
C PRO A 18 -17.38 -47.15 3.45
N PHE A 19 -18.19 -47.51 2.45
CA PHE A 19 -18.39 -46.71 1.24
C PHE A 19 -19.03 -45.34 1.53
N LEU A 20 -20.06 -45.27 2.39
CA LEU A 20 -20.74 -44.01 2.70
C LEU A 20 -19.83 -43.07 3.49
N TYR A 21 -19.07 -43.61 4.44
CA TYR A 21 -18.05 -42.86 5.16
C TYR A 21 -16.96 -42.34 4.21
N GLY A 22 -16.41 -43.20 3.34
CA GLY A 22 -15.43 -42.81 2.34
C GLY A 22 -15.95 -41.75 1.36
N PHE A 23 -17.20 -41.88 0.92
CA PHE A 23 -17.85 -40.91 0.03
C PHE A 23 -18.08 -39.56 0.72
N LEU A 24 -18.60 -39.54 1.95
CA LEU A 24 -18.81 -38.30 2.71
C LEU A 24 -17.49 -37.63 3.09
N ALA A 25 -16.47 -38.39 3.46
CA ALA A 25 -15.14 -37.87 3.76
C ALA A 25 -14.48 -37.27 2.51
N THR A 26 -14.52 -37.95 1.37
CA THR A 26 -13.96 -37.43 0.10
C THR A 26 -14.71 -36.19 -0.39
N LEU A 27 -16.04 -36.17 -0.28
CA LEU A 27 -16.84 -34.99 -0.60
C LEU A 27 -16.57 -33.82 0.34
N GLY A 28 -16.36 -34.08 1.64
CA GLY A 28 -15.94 -33.09 2.61
C GLY A 28 -14.57 -32.49 2.29
N VAL A 29 -13.58 -33.34 1.98
CA VAL A 29 -12.23 -32.90 1.57
C VAL A 29 -12.28 -32.13 0.26
N ALA A 30 -13.03 -32.60 -0.74
CA ALA A 30 -13.19 -31.90 -2.02
C ALA A 30 -13.84 -30.52 -1.83
N THR A 31 -14.88 -30.43 -0.98
CA THR A 31 -15.52 -29.15 -0.65
C THR A 31 -14.55 -28.22 0.06
N ALA A 32 -13.79 -28.70 1.05
CA ALA A 32 -12.78 -27.92 1.73
C ALA A 32 -11.68 -27.43 0.75
N TYR A 33 -11.22 -28.28 -0.16
CA TYR A 33 -10.25 -27.92 -1.20
C TYR A 33 -10.79 -26.85 -2.15
N LEU A 34 -12.05 -26.97 -2.60
CA LEU A 34 -12.69 -25.97 -3.44
C LEU A 34 -12.86 -24.63 -2.71
N VAL A 35 -13.22 -24.65 -1.43
CA VAL A 35 -13.30 -23.44 -0.60
C VAL A 35 -11.91 -22.79 -0.46
N ILE A 36 -10.86 -23.57 -0.20
CA ILE A 36 -9.48 -23.07 -0.13
C ILE A 36 -9.05 -22.44 -1.47
N LYS A 37 -9.32 -23.12 -2.59
CA LYS A 37 -9.06 -22.60 -3.95
C LYS A 37 -9.84 -21.32 -4.24
N ALA A 38 -11.12 -21.26 -3.85
CA ALA A 38 -11.96 -20.09 -4.02
C ALA A 38 -11.42 -18.91 -3.19
N VAL A 39 -11.03 -19.15 -1.94
CA VAL A 39 -10.42 -18.14 -1.07
C VAL A 39 -9.06 -17.68 -1.61
N GLN A 40 -8.23 -18.58 -2.11
CA GLN A 40 -6.95 -18.23 -2.72
C GLN A 40 -7.15 -17.36 -3.97
N SER A 41 -8.12 -17.68 -4.82
CA SER A 41 -8.48 -16.87 -5.98
C SER A 41 -9.07 -15.51 -5.60
N ALA A 42 -9.92 -15.48 -4.57
CA ALA A 42 -10.53 -14.27 -4.05
C ALA A 42 -9.57 -13.42 -3.20
N SER A 43 -8.43 -13.96 -2.79
CA SER A 43 -7.48 -13.29 -1.87
C SER A 43 -7.07 -11.91 -2.37
N GLN A 44 -6.79 -11.78 -3.67
CA GLN A 44 -6.44 -10.50 -4.29
C GLN A 44 -7.59 -9.49 -4.16
N VAL A 45 -8.82 -9.90 -4.45
CA VAL A 45 -10.00 -9.03 -4.34
C VAL A 45 -10.26 -8.65 -2.88
N LEU A 46 -10.11 -9.58 -1.94
CA LEU A 46 -10.25 -9.33 -0.51
C LEU A 46 -9.20 -8.34 -0.01
N VAL A 47 -7.96 -8.45 -0.48
CA VAL A 47 -6.89 -7.49 -0.18
C VAL A 47 -7.26 -6.11 -0.72
N LEU A 48 -7.73 -5.98 -1.96
CA LEU A 48 -8.17 -4.68 -2.51
C LEU A 48 -9.33 -4.09 -1.70
N ILE A 49 -10.31 -4.90 -1.31
CA ILE A 49 -11.42 -4.48 -0.44
C ILE A 49 -10.89 -4.00 0.91
N LEU A 50 -9.97 -4.74 1.53
CA LEU A 50 -9.38 -4.40 2.82
C LEU A 50 -8.62 -3.07 2.76
N ILE A 51 -7.78 -2.87 1.74
CA ILE A 51 -7.08 -1.59 1.51
C ILE A 51 -8.09 -0.46 1.35
N SER A 52 -9.13 -0.69 0.55
CA SER A 52 -10.12 0.34 0.24
C SER A 52 -10.92 0.74 1.48
N LEU A 53 -11.30 -0.24 2.30
CA LEU A 53 -11.98 0.01 3.56
C LEU A 53 -11.06 0.77 4.53
N PHE A 54 -9.80 0.38 4.61
CA PHE A 54 -8.81 1.04 5.46
C PHE A 54 -8.59 2.50 5.05
N LEU A 55 -8.38 2.76 3.76
CA LEU A 55 -8.28 4.11 3.23
C LEU A 55 -9.58 4.90 3.43
N ALA A 56 -10.75 4.28 3.29
CA ALA A 56 -12.02 4.93 3.54
C ALA A 56 -12.17 5.37 5.00
N VAL A 57 -11.82 4.49 5.95
CA VAL A 57 -11.80 4.84 7.38
C VAL A 57 -10.77 5.93 7.64
N GLY A 58 -9.60 5.86 7.00
CA GLY A 58 -8.53 6.85 7.09
C GLY A 58 -8.82 8.24 6.55
N LEU A 59 -9.60 8.32 5.48
CA LEU A 59 -10.03 9.58 4.86
C LEU A 59 -11.29 10.14 5.52
N ASN A 60 -12.03 9.35 6.31
CA ASN A 60 -13.25 9.79 6.97
C ASN A 60 -13.04 10.99 7.92
N PRO A 61 -11.95 11.10 8.72
CA PRO A 61 -11.67 12.31 9.49
C PRO A 61 -11.59 13.59 8.63
N ALA A 62 -11.01 13.51 7.43
CA ALA A 62 -10.99 14.63 6.50
C ALA A 62 -12.39 14.96 5.96
N VAL A 63 -13.22 13.95 5.66
CA VAL A 63 -14.63 14.14 5.28
C VAL A 63 -15.38 14.84 6.41
N GLU A 64 -15.26 14.36 7.65
CA GLU A 64 -15.95 14.92 8.80
C GLU A 64 -15.44 16.33 9.14
N ALA A 65 -14.16 16.63 8.92
CA ALA A 65 -13.63 17.99 9.04
C ALA A 65 -14.27 18.95 8.02
N LEU A 66 -14.45 18.51 6.78
CA LEU A 66 -15.17 19.28 5.75
C LEU A 66 -16.66 19.42 6.07
N ARG A 67 -17.30 18.36 6.59
CA ARG A 67 -18.71 18.42 7.04
C ARG A 67 -18.93 19.39 8.18
N LYS A 68 -18.00 19.44 9.15
CA LYS A 68 -18.02 20.43 10.25
C LYS A 68 -17.92 21.87 9.76
N ARG A 69 -17.36 22.09 8.55
CA ARG A 69 -17.32 23.41 7.88
C ARG A 69 -18.56 23.71 7.03
N GLY A 70 -19.61 22.88 7.10
CA GLY A 70 -20.90 23.11 6.45
C GLY A 70 -21.15 22.32 5.15
N LEU A 71 -20.19 21.52 4.68
CA LEU A 71 -20.38 20.69 3.47
C LEU A 71 -21.28 19.49 3.75
N LYS A 72 -22.21 19.19 2.82
CA LYS A 72 -22.94 17.91 2.81
C LYS A 72 -21.96 16.75 2.58
N ARG A 73 -22.26 15.55 3.08
CA ARG A 73 -21.35 14.38 2.98
C ARG A 73 -20.93 14.09 1.54
N SER A 74 -21.85 14.17 0.58
CA SER A 74 -21.55 13.99 -0.85
C SER A 74 -20.55 15.03 -1.36
N GLY A 75 -20.70 16.30 -0.97
CA GLY A 75 -19.77 17.37 -1.31
C GLY A 75 -18.38 17.15 -0.70
N ALA A 76 -18.31 16.76 0.57
CA ALA A 76 -17.05 16.46 1.24
C ALA A 76 -16.33 15.25 0.61
N VAL A 77 -17.06 14.18 0.26
CA VAL A 77 -16.49 13.03 -0.47
C VAL A 77 -15.99 13.47 -1.84
N LEU A 78 -16.76 14.26 -2.60
CA LEU A 78 -16.34 14.80 -3.89
C LEU A 78 -15.06 15.66 -3.78
N THR A 79 -14.96 16.50 -2.75
CA THR A 79 -13.74 17.29 -2.52
C THR A 79 -12.52 16.41 -2.30
N ILE A 80 -12.63 15.36 -1.48
CA ILE A 80 -11.52 14.41 -1.27
C ILE A 80 -11.19 13.65 -2.55
N THR A 81 -12.21 13.24 -3.32
CA THR A 81 -12.04 12.63 -4.64
C THR A 81 -11.22 13.52 -5.56
N LEU A 82 -11.56 14.80 -5.66
CA LEU A 82 -10.83 15.76 -6.50
C LEU A 82 -9.40 15.96 -6.02
N ILE A 83 -9.17 16.08 -4.72
CA ILE A 83 -7.83 16.19 -4.14
C ILE A 83 -6.99 14.95 -4.48
N PHE A 84 -7.54 13.75 -4.33
CA PHE A 84 -6.84 12.52 -4.66
C PHE A 84 -6.49 12.43 -6.15
N VAL A 85 -7.44 12.77 -7.03
CA VAL A 85 -7.20 12.81 -8.49
C VAL A 85 -6.11 13.82 -8.83
N LEU A 86 -6.08 14.99 -8.18
CA LEU A 86 -5.02 15.98 -8.35
C LEU A 86 -3.66 15.47 -7.87
N ILE A 87 -3.60 14.79 -6.71
CA ILE A 87 -2.36 14.21 -6.17
C ILE A 87 -1.82 13.12 -7.11
N VAL A 88 -2.67 12.19 -7.56
CA VAL A 88 -2.26 11.10 -8.46
C VAL A 88 -1.92 11.63 -9.84
N GLY A 89 -2.75 12.50 -10.41
CA GLY A 89 -2.47 13.13 -11.70
C GLY A 89 -1.18 13.96 -11.66
N GLY A 90 -0.98 14.72 -10.59
CA GLY A 90 0.25 15.47 -10.32
C GLY A 90 1.46 14.56 -10.13
N PHE A 91 1.31 13.44 -9.42
CA PHE A 91 2.34 12.42 -9.29
C PHE A 91 2.78 11.89 -10.65
N THR A 92 1.82 11.43 -11.47
CA THR A 92 2.10 10.88 -12.80
C THR A 92 2.74 11.94 -13.69
N ALA A 93 2.23 13.17 -13.68
CA ALA A 93 2.79 14.27 -14.48
C ALA A 93 4.19 14.68 -14.02
N ALA A 94 4.50 14.60 -12.73
CA ALA A 94 5.82 14.92 -12.19
C ALA A 94 6.84 13.80 -12.42
N VAL A 95 6.45 12.53 -12.25
CA VAL A 95 7.37 11.39 -12.24
C VAL A 95 7.58 10.80 -13.64
N ALA A 96 6.57 10.79 -14.50
CA ALA A 96 6.69 10.18 -15.83
C ALA A 96 7.76 10.86 -16.73
N PRO A 97 7.85 12.21 -16.81
CA PRO A 97 8.86 12.86 -17.65
C PRO A 97 10.32 12.57 -17.27
N PRO A 98 10.75 12.65 -15.99
CA PRO A 98 12.11 12.26 -15.61
C PRO A 98 12.42 10.81 -15.94
N ILE A 99 11.51 9.88 -15.64
CA ILE A 99 11.71 8.46 -15.98
C ILE A 99 11.89 8.28 -17.48
N TYR A 100 11.03 8.91 -18.28
CA TYR A 100 11.13 8.86 -19.74
C TYR A 100 12.46 9.45 -20.23
N LYS A 101 12.79 10.69 -19.84
CA LYS A 101 14.02 11.37 -20.26
C LYS A 101 15.27 10.62 -19.84
N GLN A 102 15.37 10.17 -18.59
CA GLN A 102 16.53 9.45 -18.06
C GLN A 102 16.69 8.09 -18.72
N THR A 103 15.60 7.36 -18.95
CA THR A 103 15.62 6.09 -19.67
C THR A 103 16.08 6.29 -21.11
N THR A 104 15.52 7.28 -21.81
CA THR A 104 15.91 7.59 -23.20
C THR A 104 17.37 8.01 -23.28
N GLN A 105 17.85 8.86 -22.36
CA GLN A 105 19.26 9.26 -22.28
C GLN A 105 20.18 8.08 -22.01
N LEU A 106 19.81 7.18 -21.08
CA LEU A 106 20.60 5.98 -20.79
C LEU A 106 20.72 5.08 -22.03
N VAL A 107 19.62 4.89 -22.76
CA VAL A 107 19.59 4.08 -23.99
C VAL A 107 20.39 4.74 -25.11
N GLN A 108 20.28 6.06 -25.28
CA GLN A 108 21.00 6.81 -26.32
C GLN A 108 22.50 6.93 -26.04
N ASN A 109 22.89 7.09 -24.77
CA ASN A 109 24.29 7.23 -24.36
C ASN A 109 24.96 5.90 -24.02
N ALA A 110 24.21 4.80 -23.96
CA ALA A 110 24.74 3.47 -23.67
C ALA A 110 25.87 3.02 -24.62
N PRO A 111 25.86 3.30 -25.94
CA PRO A 111 27.02 3.05 -26.80
C PRO A 111 28.28 3.77 -26.32
N GLU A 112 28.17 5.04 -25.93
CA GLU A 112 29.29 5.84 -25.42
C GLU A 112 29.80 5.31 -24.07
N TYR A 113 28.90 4.85 -23.19
CA TYR A 113 29.31 4.21 -21.95
C TYR A 113 30.05 2.88 -22.19
N LEU A 114 29.62 2.10 -23.18
CA LEU A 114 30.32 0.89 -23.60
C LEU A 114 31.70 1.22 -24.20
N ASP A 115 31.83 2.33 -24.93
CA ASP A 115 33.12 2.81 -25.43
C ASP A 115 34.08 3.17 -24.29
N ARG A 116 33.60 3.89 -23.28
CA ARG A 116 34.41 4.24 -22.08
C ARG A 116 34.85 3.00 -21.31
N ILE A 117 33.99 1.99 -21.22
CA ILE A 117 34.29 0.70 -20.60
C ILE A 117 35.31 -0.09 -21.44
N ALA A 118 35.19 -0.05 -22.78
CA ALA A 118 36.12 -0.69 -23.70
C ALA A 118 37.53 -0.10 -23.63
N THR A 119 37.66 1.19 -23.35
CA THR A 119 38.96 1.85 -23.16
C THR A 119 39.65 1.52 -21.83
N ASN A 120 38.98 0.85 -20.90
CA ASN A 120 39.61 0.41 -19.65
C ASN A 120 40.55 -0.78 -19.94
N PRO A 121 41.87 -0.69 -19.65
CA PRO A 121 42.85 -1.72 -20.03
C PRO A 121 42.57 -3.10 -19.40
N THR A 122 41.91 -3.16 -18.25
CA THR A 122 41.52 -4.43 -17.60
C THR A 122 40.38 -5.14 -18.35
N ILE A 123 39.49 -4.36 -18.95
CA ILE A 123 38.30 -4.85 -19.64
C ILE A 123 38.60 -5.11 -21.12
N ALA A 124 39.43 -4.27 -21.75
CA ALA A 124 39.90 -4.43 -23.13
C ALA A 124 40.59 -5.79 -23.37
N ASN A 125 41.38 -6.26 -22.41
CA ASN A 125 42.03 -7.58 -22.49
C ASN A 125 41.02 -8.75 -22.39
N LEU A 126 39.92 -8.55 -21.65
CA LEU A 126 38.85 -9.54 -21.54
C LEU A 126 37.99 -9.58 -22.81
N ASP A 127 37.72 -8.41 -23.40
CA ASP A 127 36.89 -8.30 -24.60
C ASP A 127 37.57 -8.89 -25.84
N LYS A 128 38.91 -8.81 -25.95
CA LYS A 128 39.69 -9.47 -27.01
C LYS A 128 39.41 -10.97 -27.16
N ASN A 129 39.05 -11.65 -26.08
CA ASN A 129 38.82 -13.11 -26.08
C ASN A 129 37.34 -13.49 -26.24
N TYR A 130 36.42 -12.60 -25.88
CA TYR A 130 34.98 -12.93 -25.77
C TYR A 130 34.05 -12.06 -26.64
N HIS A 131 34.55 -10.96 -27.22
CA HIS A 131 33.81 -9.99 -28.05
C HIS A 131 32.45 -9.61 -27.44
N PHE A 132 32.40 -9.42 -26.13
CA PHE A 132 31.14 -9.19 -25.42
C PHE A 132 30.68 -7.74 -25.56
N ILE A 133 31.60 -6.78 -25.75
CA ILE A 133 31.26 -5.38 -26.00
C ILE A 133 30.66 -5.21 -27.39
N ASP A 134 31.24 -5.83 -28.42
CA ASP A 134 30.71 -5.77 -29.79
C ASP A 134 29.32 -6.41 -29.86
N LYS A 135 29.12 -7.59 -29.24
CA LYS A 135 27.81 -8.22 -29.11
C LYS A 135 26.81 -7.39 -28.31
N ALA A 136 27.26 -6.67 -27.29
CA ALA A 136 26.42 -5.76 -26.52
C ALA A 136 26.00 -4.55 -27.36
N LYS A 137 26.92 -3.93 -28.10
CA LYS A 137 26.66 -2.81 -29.02
C LYS A 137 25.72 -3.21 -30.16
N GLU A 138 25.94 -4.36 -30.78
CA GLU A 138 25.11 -4.88 -31.87
C GLU A 138 23.68 -5.19 -31.39
N LYS A 139 23.53 -5.82 -30.22
CA LYS A 139 22.22 -6.02 -29.58
C LYS A 139 21.55 -4.70 -29.20
N LEU A 140 22.34 -3.71 -28.79
CA LEU A 140 21.83 -2.40 -28.42
C LEU A 140 21.36 -1.65 -29.67
N SER A 141 22.15 -1.58 -30.73
CA SER A 141 21.80 -0.88 -31.96
C SER A 141 20.58 -1.48 -32.66
N THR A 142 20.49 -2.81 -32.73
CA THR A 142 19.32 -3.51 -33.29
C THR A 142 18.06 -3.29 -32.47
N GLN A 143 18.15 -3.28 -31.13
CA GLN A 143 16.97 -3.04 -30.30
C GLN A 143 16.57 -1.55 -30.22
N VAL A 144 17.50 -0.59 -30.37
CA VAL A 144 17.21 0.85 -30.41
C VAL A 144 16.55 1.25 -31.74
N GLN A 145 17.07 0.78 -32.87
CA GLN A 145 16.52 1.10 -34.20
C GLN A 145 15.10 0.56 -34.40
N ASP A 146 14.79 -0.59 -33.80
CA ASP A 146 13.44 -1.17 -33.83
C ASP A 146 12.45 -0.53 -32.83
N GLY A 147 12.88 0.44 -32.00
CA GLY A 147 12.09 0.96 -30.87
C GLY A 147 11.80 -0.08 -29.78
N LYS A 148 12.40 -1.27 -29.90
CA LYS A 148 12.19 -2.43 -29.03
C LYS A 148 12.96 -2.35 -27.73
N LEU A 149 13.93 -1.44 -27.55
CA LEU A 149 14.79 -1.41 -26.35
C LEU A 149 14.14 -0.78 -25.12
N VAL A 150 13.48 0.37 -25.27
CA VAL A 150 12.64 0.97 -24.20
C VAL A 150 11.53 -0.01 -23.80
N VAL A 151 11.08 -0.77 -24.79
CA VAL A 151 10.06 -1.78 -24.71
C VAL A 151 10.59 -3.05 -24.02
N SER A 152 11.79 -3.55 -24.35
CA SER A 152 12.38 -4.81 -23.88
C SER A 152 13.05 -4.67 -22.51
N ALA A 153 13.67 -3.53 -22.20
CA ALA A 153 14.27 -3.23 -20.89
C ALA A 153 13.25 -3.27 -19.75
N PHE A 154 11.96 -3.10 -20.08
CA PHE A 154 10.85 -3.20 -19.14
C PHE A 154 9.97 -4.46 -19.37
N GLY A 155 10.37 -5.40 -20.26
CA GLY A 155 9.68 -6.70 -20.45
C GLY A 155 8.77 -6.83 -21.68
N GLY A 156 8.98 -6.03 -22.72
CA GLY A 156 8.20 -5.98 -23.96
C GLY A 156 6.98 -5.05 -23.89
N VAL A 157 6.42 -4.62 -25.03
CA VAL A 157 5.31 -3.62 -25.09
C VAL A 157 4.11 -4.17 -24.34
N ILE A 158 3.95 -5.48 -24.48
CA ILE A 158 2.86 -6.27 -23.94
C ILE A 158 3.06 -6.52 -22.44
N GLY A 159 4.30 -6.74 -21.97
CA GLY A 159 4.59 -6.99 -20.54
C GLY A 159 4.50 -5.73 -19.70
N VAL A 160 5.09 -4.63 -20.18
CA VAL A 160 4.98 -3.29 -19.59
C VAL A 160 3.55 -2.80 -19.61
N GLY A 161 2.91 -2.91 -20.78
CA GLY A 161 1.50 -2.58 -20.95
C GLY A 161 0.64 -3.35 -19.96
N LYS A 162 0.83 -4.67 -19.82
CA LYS A 162 0.08 -5.48 -18.86
C LYS A 162 0.35 -5.10 -17.41
N THR A 163 1.58 -4.83 -17.00
CA THR A 163 1.92 -4.47 -15.61
C THR A 163 1.44 -3.07 -15.24
N ILE A 164 1.63 -2.09 -16.13
CA ILE A 164 1.12 -0.73 -15.92
C ILE A 164 -0.41 -0.73 -15.94
N PHE A 165 -1.03 -1.46 -16.89
CA PHE A 165 -2.47 -1.53 -17.00
C PHE A 165 -3.10 -2.27 -15.81
N SER A 166 -2.50 -3.37 -15.34
CA SER A 166 -2.98 -4.08 -14.15
C SER A 166 -2.78 -3.27 -12.87
N GLY A 167 -1.66 -2.56 -12.75
CA GLY A 167 -1.39 -1.65 -11.63
C GLY A 167 -2.35 -0.46 -11.61
N LEU A 168 -2.55 0.19 -12.76
CA LEU A 168 -3.50 1.29 -12.92
C LEU A 168 -4.93 0.83 -12.67
N PHE A 169 -5.32 -0.32 -13.21
CA PHE A 169 -6.64 -0.91 -12.96
C PHE A 169 -6.84 -1.22 -11.47
N SER A 170 -5.82 -1.78 -10.80
CA SER A 170 -5.88 -2.04 -9.35
C SER A 170 -5.98 -0.75 -8.55
N ALA A 171 -5.22 0.29 -8.90
CA ALA A 171 -5.26 1.60 -8.24
C ALA A 171 -6.62 2.28 -8.43
N ILE A 172 -7.16 2.27 -9.65
CA ILE A 172 -8.51 2.77 -9.96
C ILE A 172 -9.56 1.98 -9.19
N THR A 173 -9.45 0.66 -9.13
CA THR A 173 -10.38 -0.20 -8.39
C THR A 173 -10.36 0.13 -6.89
N VAL A 174 -9.18 0.20 -6.28
CA VAL A 174 -9.01 0.60 -4.87
C VAL A 174 -9.60 1.98 -4.64
N PHE A 175 -9.33 2.92 -5.54
CA PHE A 175 -9.85 4.27 -5.43
C PHE A 175 -11.38 4.29 -5.47
N ILE A 176 -11.99 3.66 -6.47
CA ILE A 176 -13.45 3.57 -6.61
C ILE A 176 -14.07 2.90 -5.38
N LEU A 177 -13.55 1.76 -4.94
CA LEU A 177 -14.03 1.07 -3.75
C LEU A 177 -13.88 1.93 -2.49
N THR A 178 -12.77 2.65 -2.35
CA THR A 178 -12.53 3.58 -1.24
C THR A 178 -13.62 4.65 -1.21
N LEU A 179 -13.97 5.23 -2.36
CA LEU A 179 -15.05 6.23 -2.44
C LEU A 179 -16.42 5.65 -2.10
N TYR A 180 -16.74 4.45 -2.59
CA TYR A 180 -17.98 3.76 -2.25
C TYR A 180 -18.06 3.47 -0.75
N PHE A 181 -17.00 2.93 -0.15
CA PHE A 181 -16.95 2.67 1.29
C PHE A 181 -17.00 3.97 2.09
N LEU A 182 -16.29 5.01 1.69
CA LEU A 182 -16.28 6.30 2.38
C LEU A 182 -17.67 6.95 2.37
N ALA A 183 -18.37 6.89 1.24
CA ALA A 183 -19.75 7.36 1.12
C ALA A 183 -20.72 6.51 1.96
N ALA A 184 -20.59 5.19 1.90
CA ALA A 184 -21.49 4.24 2.56
C ALA A 184 -21.16 3.96 4.04
N LEU A 185 -20.02 4.41 4.56
CA LEU A 185 -19.50 4.05 5.89
C LEU A 185 -20.54 4.16 7.03
N PRO A 186 -21.34 5.25 7.14
CA PRO A 186 -22.33 5.38 8.21
C PRO A 186 -23.52 4.42 8.06
N LYS A 187 -23.87 4.06 6.81
CA LYS A 187 -24.92 3.08 6.53
C LYS A 187 -24.41 1.67 6.83
N PHE A 188 -23.19 1.37 6.39
CA PHE A 188 -22.54 0.09 6.60
C PHE A 188 -22.39 -0.26 8.09
N THR A 189 -21.90 0.68 8.90
CA THR A 189 -21.76 0.52 10.36
C THR A 189 -23.09 0.31 11.04
N LYS A 190 -24.12 1.11 10.73
CA LYS A 190 -25.47 0.93 11.28
C LYS A 190 -26.05 -0.45 10.95
N THR A 191 -25.91 -0.91 9.71
CA THR A 191 -26.34 -2.25 9.31
C THR A 191 -25.56 -3.33 10.07
N ALA A 192 -24.24 -3.19 10.20
CA ALA A 192 -23.42 -4.13 10.96
C ALA A 192 -23.87 -4.22 12.43
N TYR A 193 -24.20 -3.10 13.06
CA TYR A 193 -24.71 -3.08 14.44
C TYR A 193 -26.10 -3.74 14.57
N SER A 194 -26.91 -3.74 13.51
CA SER A 194 -28.22 -4.39 13.54
C SER A 194 -28.12 -5.92 13.66
N LEU A 195 -27.01 -6.52 13.21
CA LEU A 195 -26.73 -7.95 13.35
C LEU A 195 -26.40 -8.36 14.79
N VAL A 196 -26.07 -7.40 15.66
CA VAL A 196 -25.77 -7.64 17.07
C VAL A 196 -27.08 -7.72 17.87
N PRO A 197 -27.22 -8.70 18.80
CA PRO A 197 -28.36 -8.77 19.71
C PRO A 197 -28.58 -7.46 20.47
N ALA A 198 -29.84 -7.07 20.67
CA ALA A 198 -30.21 -5.78 21.27
C ALA A 198 -29.55 -5.51 22.63
N SER A 199 -29.40 -6.55 23.46
CA SER A 199 -28.79 -6.47 24.79
C SER A 199 -27.31 -6.04 24.80
N ARG A 200 -26.58 -6.25 23.70
CA ARG A 200 -25.14 -5.90 23.59
C ARG A 200 -24.85 -4.85 22.53
N ARG A 201 -25.86 -4.44 21.76
CA ARG A 201 -25.71 -3.57 20.59
C ARG A 201 -25.06 -2.23 20.92
N GLU A 202 -25.48 -1.59 22.01
CA GLU A 202 -24.92 -0.29 22.42
C GLU A 202 -23.42 -0.41 22.73
N ARG A 203 -23.03 -1.39 23.56
CA ARG A 203 -21.62 -1.59 23.92
C ARG A 203 -20.76 -1.92 22.71
N VAL A 204 -21.24 -2.79 21.81
CA VAL A 204 -20.52 -3.12 20.57
C VAL A 204 -20.38 -1.89 19.68
N SER A 205 -21.44 -1.09 19.50
CA SER A 205 -21.37 0.13 18.69
C SER A 205 -20.33 1.11 19.22
N LYS A 206 -20.30 1.37 20.53
CA LYS A 206 -19.30 2.28 21.16
C LYS A 206 -17.86 1.79 20.93
N ILE A 207 -17.60 0.49 21.13
CA ILE A 207 -16.26 -0.09 20.93
C ILE A 207 -15.88 -0.03 19.45
N SER A 208 -16.78 -0.41 18.54
CA SER A 208 -16.52 -0.39 17.10
C SER A 208 -16.31 1.03 16.57
N ASP A 209 -17.09 2.01 17.02
CA ASP A 209 -16.90 3.42 16.65
C ASP A 209 -15.55 3.94 17.14
N GLU A 210 -15.14 3.61 18.36
CA GLU A 210 -13.82 3.97 18.90
C GLU A 210 -12.67 3.33 18.08
N ILE A 211 -12.82 2.07 17.66
CA ILE A 211 -11.86 1.42 16.74
C ILE A 211 -11.76 2.20 15.42
N LEU A 212 -12.90 2.57 14.82
CA LEU A 212 -12.93 3.32 13.56
C LEU A 212 -12.30 4.71 13.71
N VAL A 213 -12.50 5.37 14.85
CA VAL A 213 -11.86 6.66 15.17
C VAL A 213 -10.35 6.50 15.28
N ARG A 214 -9.84 5.46 15.95
CA ARG A 214 -8.39 5.21 16.08
C ARG A 214 -7.73 4.86 14.76
N ILE A 215 -8.34 3.96 13.98
CA ILE A 215 -7.85 3.61 12.64
C ILE A 215 -7.85 4.86 11.75
N GLY A 216 -8.97 5.61 11.74
CA GLY A 216 -9.11 6.81 10.94
C GLY A 216 -8.08 7.88 11.31
N GLY A 217 -7.91 8.13 12.62
CA GLY A 217 -6.93 9.07 13.15
C GLY A 217 -5.49 8.69 12.81
N TYR A 218 -5.16 7.40 12.80
CA TYR A 218 -3.82 6.94 12.45
C TYR A 218 -3.53 7.19 10.97
N VAL A 219 -4.40 6.72 10.08
CA VAL A 219 -4.18 6.86 8.64
C VAL A 219 -4.19 8.33 8.23
N GLY A 220 -5.17 9.09 8.73
CA GLY A 220 -5.23 10.53 8.49
C GLY A 220 -3.97 11.24 9.01
N GLY A 221 -3.47 10.85 10.18
CA GLY A 221 -2.21 11.36 10.70
C GLY A 221 -1.01 10.99 9.83
N GLN A 222 -0.93 9.75 9.35
CA GLN A 222 0.19 9.26 8.52
C GLN A 222 0.23 10.01 7.19
N LEU A 223 -0.94 10.30 6.59
CA LEU A 223 -1.04 11.14 5.41
C LEU A 223 -0.53 12.57 5.65
N VAL A 224 -0.77 13.12 6.85
CA VAL A 224 -0.26 14.45 7.22
C VAL A 224 1.26 14.43 7.43
N VAL A 225 1.79 13.41 8.12
CA VAL A 225 3.25 13.23 8.32
C VAL A 225 3.94 13.11 6.96
N ALA A 226 3.46 12.22 6.09
CA ALA A 226 3.99 12.04 4.74
C ALA A 226 3.89 13.31 3.88
N GLY A 227 2.81 14.09 4.03
CA GLY A 227 2.66 15.37 3.36
C GLY A 227 3.68 16.42 3.84
N ILE A 228 3.97 16.45 5.15
CA ILE A 228 5.02 17.32 5.72
C ILE A 228 6.39 16.89 5.22
N ALA A 229 6.69 15.59 5.20
CA ALA A 229 7.94 15.05 4.67
C ALA A 229 8.13 15.43 3.21
N GLY A 230 7.13 15.16 2.36
CA GLY A 230 7.16 15.55 0.95
C GLY A 230 7.34 17.05 0.75
N LEU A 231 6.63 17.89 1.51
CA LEU A 231 6.76 19.34 1.42
C LEU A 231 8.15 19.81 1.85
N ALA A 232 8.70 19.27 2.94
CA ALA A 232 10.03 19.60 3.43
C ALA A 232 11.10 19.22 2.39
N THR A 233 10.99 18.03 1.79
CA THR A 233 11.84 17.59 0.68
C THR A 233 11.69 18.49 -0.54
N PHE A 234 10.48 18.89 -0.91
CA PHE A 234 10.24 19.76 -2.05
C PHE A 234 10.96 21.10 -1.87
N VAL A 235 10.81 21.71 -0.70
CA VAL A 235 11.48 22.98 -0.37
C VAL A 235 13.00 22.81 -0.36
N ALA A 236 13.52 21.75 0.25
CA ALA A 236 14.96 21.48 0.27
C ALA A 236 15.54 21.26 -1.13
N ALA A 237 14.86 20.47 -1.96
CA ALA A 237 15.26 20.20 -3.34
C ALA A 237 15.21 21.45 -4.23
N LEU A 238 14.18 22.30 -4.06
CA LEU A 238 14.11 23.59 -4.75
C LEU A 238 15.23 24.54 -4.33
N ALA A 239 15.52 24.63 -3.02
CA ALA A 239 16.58 25.49 -2.50
C ALA A 239 17.97 25.10 -3.03
N LEU A 240 18.18 23.80 -3.29
CA LEU A 240 19.41 23.28 -3.88
C LEU A 240 19.44 23.32 -5.42
N GLY A 241 18.33 23.71 -6.05
CA GLY A 241 18.22 23.72 -7.51
C GLY A 241 18.21 22.32 -8.13
N LEU A 242 17.79 21.29 -7.37
CA LEU A 242 17.75 19.93 -7.88
C LEU A 242 16.73 19.79 -9.02
N PRO A 243 17.08 19.10 -10.12
CA PRO A 243 16.12 18.79 -11.15
C PRO A 243 15.04 17.84 -10.60
N TYR A 244 13.80 18.01 -11.08
CA TYR A 244 12.68 17.14 -10.71
C TYR A 244 12.34 17.13 -9.20
N ALA A 245 12.52 18.28 -8.51
CA ALA A 245 12.23 18.44 -7.08
C ALA A 245 10.83 17.93 -6.66
N LEU A 246 9.80 18.21 -7.47
CA LEU A 246 8.43 17.74 -7.20
C LEU A 246 8.34 16.21 -7.24
N SER A 247 8.98 15.58 -8.23
CA SER A 247 9.01 14.13 -8.38
C SER A 247 9.69 13.48 -7.17
N LEU A 248 10.83 14.05 -6.74
CA LEU A 248 11.55 13.58 -5.56
C LEU A 248 10.71 13.71 -4.28
N ALA A 249 10.10 14.88 -4.06
CA ALA A 249 9.22 15.13 -2.93
C ALA A 249 8.06 14.13 -2.83
N MET A 250 7.46 13.82 -3.98
CA MET A 250 6.37 12.86 -4.03
C MET A 250 6.81 11.43 -3.76
N VAL A 251 7.99 11.03 -4.25
CA VAL A 251 8.57 9.71 -3.92
C VAL A 251 8.83 9.60 -2.42
N VAL A 252 9.39 10.65 -1.81
CA VAL A 252 9.62 10.69 -0.37
C VAL A 252 8.31 10.60 0.41
N ALA A 253 7.30 11.38 0.03
CA ALA A 253 5.97 11.31 0.66
C ALA A 253 5.38 9.89 0.58
N LEU A 254 5.51 9.21 -0.57
CA LEU A 254 5.04 7.83 -0.71
C LEU A 254 5.82 6.85 0.14
N CYS A 255 7.15 6.97 0.19
CA CYS A 255 7.98 6.16 1.07
C CYS A 255 7.57 6.36 2.53
N ASP A 256 7.30 7.60 2.92
CA ASP A 256 6.98 7.96 4.30
C ASP A 256 5.63 7.41 4.79
N LEU A 257 4.74 6.99 3.88
CA LEU A 257 3.54 6.24 4.26
C LEU A 257 3.86 4.90 4.93
N ILE A 258 5.07 4.35 4.72
CA ILE A 258 5.51 3.08 5.28
C ILE A 258 5.97 3.29 6.72
N PRO A 259 5.27 2.75 7.73
CA PRO A 259 5.63 3.00 9.12
C PRO A 259 7.03 2.46 9.46
N LEU A 260 7.72 3.15 10.38
CA LEU A 260 9.06 2.82 10.93
C LEU A 260 10.24 2.90 9.95
N ILE A 261 10.02 2.65 8.65
CA ILE A 261 11.10 2.50 7.66
C ILE A 261 11.01 3.58 6.56
N GLY A 262 9.81 4.15 6.35
CA GLY A 262 9.50 5.07 5.26
C GLY A 262 10.37 6.32 5.18
N ALA A 263 10.49 7.06 6.29
CA ALA A 263 11.35 8.24 6.38
C ALA A 263 12.80 7.94 5.99
N THR A 264 13.35 6.81 6.45
CA THR A 264 14.71 6.37 6.13
C THR A 264 14.86 6.01 4.66
N LEU A 265 13.88 5.32 4.06
CA LEU A 265 13.88 5.02 2.62
C LEU A 265 13.83 6.31 1.80
N GLY A 266 12.96 7.25 2.16
CA GLY A 266 12.87 8.56 1.51
C GLY A 266 14.17 9.34 1.61
N ALA A 267 14.80 9.36 2.79
CA ALA A 267 16.09 9.99 3.04
C ALA A 267 17.20 9.40 2.15
N VAL A 268 17.27 8.08 2.06
CA VAL A 268 18.25 7.38 1.21
C VAL A 268 18.05 7.75 -0.25
N VAL A 269 16.81 7.68 -0.76
CA VAL A 269 16.50 8.02 -2.15
C VAL A 269 16.87 9.48 -2.46
N ALA A 270 16.46 10.42 -1.62
CA ALA A 270 16.76 11.84 -1.82
C ALA A 270 18.26 12.14 -1.75
N THR A 271 18.97 11.51 -0.82
CA THR A 271 20.42 11.67 -0.68
C THR A 271 21.16 11.14 -1.91
N LEU A 272 20.78 9.96 -2.41
CA LEU A 272 21.35 9.39 -3.63
C LEU A 272 21.12 10.29 -4.83
N VAL A 273 19.89 10.80 -5.00
CA VAL A 273 19.58 11.76 -6.07
C VAL A 273 20.42 13.03 -5.94
N GLY A 274 20.63 13.54 -4.73
CA GLY A 274 21.54 14.65 -4.46
C GLY A 274 22.97 14.36 -4.92
N PHE A 275 23.53 13.19 -4.59
CA PHE A 275 24.88 12.79 -5.00
C PHE A 275 25.03 12.56 -6.50
N VAL A 276 23.98 12.10 -7.17
CA VAL A 276 23.95 11.95 -8.64
C VAL A 276 24.00 13.32 -9.32
N TYR A 277 23.40 14.35 -8.72
CA TYR A 277 23.46 15.71 -9.23
C TYR A 277 24.85 16.33 -9.00
N ASP A 278 25.31 16.41 -7.75
CA ASP A 278 26.69 16.76 -7.39
C ASP A 278 27.01 16.41 -5.93
N THR A 279 28.30 16.27 -5.59
CA THR A 279 28.73 15.85 -4.26
C THR A 279 28.31 16.81 -3.14
N LYS A 280 28.28 18.13 -3.39
CA LYS A 280 27.88 19.12 -2.38
C LYS A 280 26.40 19.01 -2.08
N SER A 281 25.55 18.93 -3.11
CA SER A 281 24.10 18.74 -2.95
C SER A 281 23.76 17.45 -2.21
N GLY A 282 24.46 16.35 -2.51
CA GLY A 282 24.32 15.08 -1.79
C GLY A 282 24.62 15.20 -0.29
N ILE A 283 25.72 15.86 0.08
CA ILE A 283 26.09 16.09 1.49
C ILE A 283 25.06 16.98 2.19
N ILE A 284 24.61 18.08 1.55
CA ILE A 284 23.62 18.99 2.14
C ILE A 284 22.30 18.27 2.40
N ILE A 285 21.82 17.47 1.45
CA ILE A 285 20.60 16.67 1.62
C ILE A 285 20.74 15.64 2.73
N LEU A 286 21.89 14.96 2.81
CA LEU A 286 22.13 14.00 3.88
C LEU A 286 22.02 14.67 5.26
N ILE A 287 22.66 15.83 5.44
CA ILE A 287 22.60 16.60 6.68
C ILE A 287 21.16 17.06 6.96
N PHE A 288 20.47 17.56 5.93
CA PHE A 288 19.06 17.94 6.03
C PHE A 288 18.20 16.77 6.55
N TYR A 289 18.36 15.55 6.02
CA TYR A 289 17.58 14.40 6.46
C TYR A 289 17.96 13.92 7.86
N ILE A 290 19.23 13.99 8.25
CA ILE A 290 19.64 13.69 9.62
C ILE A 290 18.89 14.64 10.58
N ILE A 291 18.80 15.93 10.28
CA ILE A 291 18.08 16.90 11.12
C ILE A 291 16.57 16.69 11.05
N TYR A 292 16.04 16.53 9.84
CA TYR A 292 14.60 16.36 9.59
C TYR A 292 14.06 15.11 10.28
N GLN A 293 14.81 13.99 10.25
CA GLN A 293 14.40 12.75 10.89
C GLN A 293 14.29 12.89 12.42
N GLN A 294 15.17 13.69 13.05
CA GLN A 294 15.03 14.01 14.47
C GLN A 294 13.79 14.87 14.73
N LEU A 295 13.57 15.89 13.90
CA LEU A 295 12.36 16.73 13.97
C LEU A 295 11.09 15.89 13.81
N GLU A 296 11.10 14.95 12.89
CA GLU A 296 9.96 14.08 12.63
C GLU A 296 9.69 13.16 13.83
N ASN A 297 10.70 12.42 14.28
CA ASN A 297 10.56 11.43 15.33
C ASN A 297 10.21 12.03 16.70
N TYR A 298 10.75 13.20 17.02
CA TYR A 298 10.58 13.80 18.36
C TYR A 298 9.50 14.88 18.41
N VAL A 299 9.14 15.51 17.29
CA VAL A 299 8.20 16.65 17.28
C VAL A 299 6.98 16.37 16.41
N ILE A 300 7.17 16.10 15.12
CA ILE A 300 6.06 16.02 14.15
C ILE A 300 5.21 14.78 14.43
N TYR A 301 5.83 13.60 14.47
CA TYR A 301 5.14 12.33 14.64
C TYR A 301 4.38 12.26 15.98
N PRO A 302 4.97 12.55 17.15
CA PRO A 302 4.24 12.51 18.42
C PRO A 302 3.09 13.53 18.47
N LYS A 303 3.27 14.73 17.89
CA LYS A 303 2.25 15.79 17.91
C LYS A 303 1.04 15.43 17.05
N ILE A 304 1.25 14.78 15.91
CA ILE A 304 0.17 14.35 15.01
C ILE A 304 -0.50 13.08 15.55
N MET A 305 0.29 12.13 16.07
CA MET A 305 -0.21 10.82 16.52
C MET A 305 -0.84 10.80 17.91
N LYS A 306 -0.69 11.86 18.71
CA LYS A 306 -1.09 11.94 20.13
C LYS A 306 -2.50 11.42 20.44
N ARG A 307 -3.45 11.57 19.51
CA ARG A 307 -4.86 11.20 19.70
C ARG A 307 -5.28 9.90 19.00
N SER A 308 -4.40 9.33 18.18
CA SER A 308 -4.77 8.28 17.23
C SER A 308 -4.39 6.89 17.72
N VAL A 309 -3.21 6.75 18.35
CA VAL A 309 -2.64 5.44 18.70
C VAL A 309 -1.87 5.52 20.01
N SER A 310 -2.46 5.04 21.10
CA SER A 310 -1.78 4.80 22.38
C SER A 310 -1.24 3.38 22.45
N VAL A 311 -0.36 3.01 21.50
CA VAL A 311 0.22 1.66 21.42
C VAL A 311 1.67 1.72 21.88
N PRO A 312 2.09 0.86 22.83
CA PRO A 312 3.49 0.79 23.25
C PRO A 312 4.42 0.52 22.07
N ALA A 313 5.59 1.16 22.04
CA ALA A 313 6.53 1.09 20.91
C ALA A 313 6.90 -0.36 20.52
N ILE A 314 7.07 -1.24 21.51
CA ILE A 314 7.38 -2.66 21.25
C ILE A 314 6.24 -3.38 20.52
N VAL A 315 4.99 -3.06 20.84
CA VAL A 315 3.82 -3.63 20.17
C VAL A 315 3.74 -3.11 18.74
N THR A 316 4.03 -1.83 18.52
CA THR A 316 4.10 -1.21 17.19
C THR A 316 5.12 -1.92 16.29
N ILE A 317 6.33 -2.19 16.81
CA ILE A 317 7.38 -2.90 16.07
C ILE A 317 6.96 -4.34 15.76
N ILE A 318 6.51 -5.09 16.77
CA ILE A 318 6.08 -6.48 16.58
C ILE A 318 4.91 -6.56 15.59
N ALA A 319 3.92 -5.68 15.71
CA ALA A 319 2.80 -5.62 14.80
C ALA A 319 3.27 -5.33 13.37
N ALA A 320 4.15 -4.34 13.17
CA ALA A 320 4.66 -3.99 11.84
C ALA A 320 5.43 -5.15 11.20
N LEU A 321 6.24 -5.89 11.96
CA LEU A 321 6.96 -7.07 11.48
C LEU A 321 6.01 -8.22 11.11
N ILE A 322 5.03 -8.52 11.96
CA ILE A 322 4.03 -9.57 11.69
C ILE A 322 3.19 -9.19 10.47
N GLY A 323 2.66 -7.96 10.45
CA GLY A 323 1.86 -7.46 9.33
C GLY A 323 2.66 -7.48 8.02
N GLY A 324 3.89 -6.98 8.06
CA GLY A 324 4.83 -7.01 6.95
C GLY A 324 5.04 -8.42 6.38
N SER A 325 5.17 -9.41 7.25
CA SER A 325 5.31 -10.82 6.85
C SER A 325 4.03 -11.41 6.23
N LEU A 326 2.86 -11.05 6.76
CA LEU A 326 1.57 -11.63 6.33
C LEU A 326 1.06 -11.08 5.00
N LEU A 327 1.09 -9.75 4.82
CA LEU A 327 0.49 -9.08 3.66
C LEU A 327 1.48 -8.14 2.96
N GLY A 328 2.78 -8.31 3.20
CA GLY A 328 3.82 -7.45 2.64
C GLY A 328 3.67 -6.01 3.14
N LEU A 329 3.95 -5.07 2.23
CA LEU A 329 3.89 -3.63 2.50
C LEU A 329 2.56 -3.19 3.13
N LEU A 330 1.46 -3.75 2.62
CA LEU A 330 0.11 -3.41 3.08
C LEU A 330 -0.12 -3.86 4.51
N GLY A 331 0.35 -5.05 4.88
CA GLY A 331 0.22 -5.54 6.23
C GLY A 331 1.02 -4.72 7.24
N GLY A 332 2.20 -4.21 6.84
CA GLY A 332 2.96 -3.26 7.65
C GLY A 332 2.22 -1.94 7.91
N LEU A 333 1.53 -1.40 6.89
CA LEU A 333 0.70 -0.20 7.02
C LEU A 333 -0.52 -0.42 7.93
N LEU A 334 -1.19 -1.57 7.78
CA LEU A 334 -2.38 -1.95 8.55
C LEU A 334 -2.08 -2.40 9.98
N ALA A 335 -0.84 -2.82 10.25
CA ALA A 335 -0.46 -3.49 11.48
C ALA A 335 -0.69 -2.63 12.73
N ILE A 336 -0.28 -1.37 12.70
CA ILE A 336 -0.33 -0.49 13.87
C ILE A 336 -1.79 -0.17 14.27
N PRO A 337 -2.68 0.23 13.35
CA PRO A 337 -4.10 0.38 13.65
C PRO A 337 -4.78 -0.90 14.10
N THR A 338 -4.39 -2.03 13.51
CA THR A 338 -4.93 -3.34 13.90
C THR A 338 -4.51 -3.70 15.33
N ALA A 339 -3.24 -3.48 15.69
CA ALA A 339 -2.76 -3.66 17.05
C ALA A 339 -3.47 -2.73 18.04
N ALA A 340 -3.71 -1.47 17.67
CA ALA A 340 -4.48 -0.52 18.48
C ALA A 340 -5.92 -0.98 18.72
N ALA A 341 -6.56 -1.56 17.69
CA ALA A 341 -7.91 -2.12 17.79
C ALA A 341 -7.93 -3.37 18.69
N ILE A 342 -6.95 -4.27 18.55
CA ILE A 342 -6.82 -5.46 19.39
C ILE A 342 -6.62 -5.08 20.86
N LEU A 343 -5.71 -4.16 21.16
CA LEU A 343 -5.46 -3.68 22.52
C LEU A 343 -6.72 -3.06 23.13
N LEU A 344 -7.45 -2.25 22.35
CA LEU A 344 -8.73 -1.70 22.82
C LEU A 344 -9.75 -2.79 23.17
N ILE A 345 -9.82 -3.86 22.38
CA ILE A 345 -10.71 -5.00 22.69
C ILE A 345 -10.24 -5.72 23.96
N ILE A 346 -8.93 -5.93 24.12
CA ILE A 346 -8.36 -6.54 25.32
C ILE A 346 -8.75 -5.72 26.56
N ASP A 347 -8.54 -4.41 26.52
CA ASP A 347 -8.82 -3.51 27.64
C ASP A 347 -10.32 -3.42 27.97
N GLN A 348 -11.18 -3.38 26.95
CA GLN A 348 -12.62 -3.15 27.14
C GLN A 348 -13.45 -4.43 27.32
N VAL A 349 -12.91 -5.59 26.96
CA VAL A 349 -13.64 -6.87 26.95
C VAL A 349 -12.91 -7.95 27.73
N ALA A 350 -11.63 -8.21 27.42
CA ALA A 350 -10.92 -9.36 28.00
C ALA A 350 -10.57 -9.14 29.48
N ILE A 351 -9.95 -8.01 29.82
CA ILE A 351 -9.53 -7.69 31.20
C ILE A 351 -10.74 -7.59 32.14
N PRO A 352 -11.82 -6.83 31.83
CA PRO A 352 -12.97 -6.74 32.73
C PRO A 352 -13.67 -8.09 32.93
N ARG A 353 -13.68 -8.96 31.92
CA ARG A 353 -14.26 -10.29 32.02
C ARG A 353 -13.41 -11.24 32.86
N ALA A 354 -12.08 -11.14 32.76
CA ALA A 354 -11.17 -11.91 33.60
C ALA A 354 -11.23 -11.46 35.07
N ALA A 355 -11.55 -10.20 35.34
CA ALA A 355 -11.73 -9.68 36.70
C ALA A 355 -13.10 -10.06 37.33
N GLN A 356 -14.06 -10.53 36.53
CA GLN A 356 -15.39 -10.95 36.99
C GLN A 356 -15.48 -12.47 37.27
N ASN A 357 -14.48 -13.23 36.82
CA ASN A 357 -14.36 -14.68 37.03
C ASN A 357 -13.30 -14.95 38.10
#